data_AF-A0A1C7N8Q6-F1
#
_entry.id   AF-A0A1C7N8Q6-F1
#
_cell.length_a   1.000
_cell.length_b   1.000
_cell.length_c   1.000
_cell.angle_alpha   90.00
_cell.angle_beta   90.00
_cell.angle_gamma   90.00
#
_symmetry.space_group_name_H-M   'P 1'
#
loop_
_entity.id
_entity.type
_entity.pdbx_description
1 polymer ?
#
loop_
_entity_poly.entity_id
_entity_poly.type
_entity_poly.pdbx_seq_one_letter_code
_entity_poly.pdbx_strand_id
1 'polypeptide(L)'
;MEESSSQYWNNVLKSADLLLSLLTPYEDKEDIDLVQNVLPPLRQLVKKGSSYSIPKQVIPAQPKQEHNSTPRRHRVSYEQEKNWKRINNNNIHITLSSGRVVNCIVVNTPEGLEKVIESIKQAEYVTFDCEFMGLKNAIPELKLLQIAVSDICGYAIQVDILGRHILEQKLKPVMESKDVTWIGWALRSDMLSIEQFFGALKDTGILDLQKKLATYAVEELNLHAAMAKYASDWDVW
;
A
#
# COMPACT_ATOMS: atom_id res chain seq x y z
N MET A 1 -2.82 16.81 -18.62
CA MET A 1 -3.04 16.94 -17.15
C MET A 1 -4.51 17.13 -16.78
N GLU A 2 -5.35 17.81 -17.57
CA GLU A 2 -6.80 17.91 -17.29
C GLU A 2 -7.58 16.60 -17.51
N GLU A 3 -7.23 15.81 -18.53
CA GLU A 3 -7.93 14.55 -18.84
C GLU A 3 -7.79 13.48 -17.74
N SER A 4 -6.64 13.38 -17.07
CA SER A 4 -6.44 12.35 -16.02
C SER A 4 -7.20 12.66 -14.73
N SER A 5 -7.39 13.94 -14.40
CA SER A 5 -8.13 14.37 -13.21
C SER A 5 -9.64 14.18 -13.39
N SER A 6 -10.15 14.46 -14.59
CA SER A 6 -11.55 14.19 -14.96
C SER A 6 -11.84 12.69 -14.99
N GLN A 7 -10.93 11.89 -15.55
CA GLN A 7 -11.06 10.43 -15.58
C GLN A 7 -11.03 9.82 -14.17
N TYR A 8 -10.12 10.30 -13.30
CA TYR A 8 -10.04 9.86 -11.91
C TYR A 8 -11.34 10.20 -11.15
N TRP A 9 -11.85 11.42 -11.28
CA TRP A 9 -13.11 11.82 -10.65
C TRP A 9 -14.29 10.97 -11.13
N ASN A 10 -14.38 10.70 -12.44
CA ASN A 10 -15.40 9.80 -12.98
C ASN A 10 -15.29 8.37 -12.41
N ASN A 11 -14.06 7.87 -12.19
CA ASN A 11 -13.85 6.57 -11.55
C ASN A 11 -14.27 6.57 -10.08
N VAL A 12 -14.03 7.67 -9.35
CA VAL A 12 -14.51 7.87 -7.97
C VAL A 12 -16.03 7.85 -7.92
N LEU A 13 -16.71 8.57 -8.82
CA LEU A 13 -18.18 8.59 -8.88
C LEU A 13 -18.78 7.22 -9.22
N LYS A 14 -18.17 6.48 -10.17
CA LYS A 14 -18.59 5.11 -10.49
C LYS A 14 -18.40 4.15 -9.32
N SER A 15 -17.31 4.30 -8.57
CA SER A 15 -17.04 3.48 -7.38
C SER A 15 -18.02 3.82 -6.25
N ALA A 16 -18.37 5.10 -6.07
CA ALA A 16 -19.37 5.56 -5.12
C ALA A 16 -20.78 5.04 -5.47
N ASP A 17 -21.15 5.02 -6.76
CA ASP A 17 -22.43 4.49 -7.25
C ASP A 17 -22.55 2.97 -7.08
N LEU A 18 -21.46 2.24 -7.34
CA LEU A 18 -21.38 0.81 -7.06
C LEU A 18 -21.55 0.53 -5.57
N LEU A 19 -20.81 1.25 -4.72
CA LEU A 19 -20.91 1.10 -3.27
C LEU A 19 -22.32 1.43 -2.76
N LEU A 20 -22.96 2.48 -3.32
CA LEU A 20 -24.33 2.84 -2.99
C LEU A 20 -25.30 1.70 -3.32
N SER A 21 -25.14 1.07 -4.49
CA SER A 21 -25.96 -0.06 -4.92
C SER A 21 -25.80 -1.30 -4.01
N LEU A 22 -24.59 -1.53 -3.50
CA LEU A 22 -24.30 -2.63 -2.57
C LEU A 22 -24.85 -2.40 -1.16
N LEU A 23 -24.90 -1.14 -0.72
CA LEU A 23 -25.34 -0.78 0.63
C LEU A 23 -26.86 -0.54 0.75
N THR A 24 -27.54 -0.20 -0.35
CA THR A 24 -28.99 0.07 -0.37
C THR A 24 -29.86 -1.08 0.19
N PRO A 25 -29.57 -2.38 -0.04
CA PRO A 25 -30.33 -3.49 0.56
C PRO A 25 -30.29 -3.57 2.10
N TYR A 26 -29.43 -2.78 2.75
CA TYR A 26 -29.23 -2.75 4.19
C TYR A 26 -29.77 -1.47 4.85
N GLU A 27 -30.38 -0.56 4.07
CA GLU A 27 -30.84 0.75 4.55
C GLU A 27 -31.87 0.66 5.68
N ASP A 28 -32.78 -0.32 5.59
CA ASP A 28 -33.86 -0.52 6.56
C ASP A 28 -33.51 -1.51 7.68
N LYS A 29 -32.24 -1.92 7.79
CA LYS A 29 -31.80 -2.81 8.87
C LYS A 29 -31.33 -2.00 10.05
N GLU A 30 -32.11 -2.03 11.14
CA GLU A 30 -31.84 -1.34 12.40
C GLU A 30 -30.50 -1.73 13.03
N ASP A 31 -29.95 -2.90 12.69
CA ASP A 31 -28.71 -3.42 13.27
C ASP A 31 -27.43 -2.83 12.64
N ILE A 32 -27.55 -1.92 11.66
CA ILE A 32 -26.42 -1.44 10.84
C ILE A 32 -26.42 0.10 10.71
N ASP A 33 -26.34 0.79 11.84
CA ASP A 33 -26.27 2.26 11.96
C ASP A 33 -25.23 2.91 11.03
N LEU A 34 -24.08 2.26 10.81
CA LEU A 34 -23.02 2.76 9.93
C LEU A 34 -23.47 2.88 8.47
N VAL A 35 -24.33 1.98 7.99
CA VAL A 35 -24.87 2.04 6.62
C VAL A 35 -25.85 3.21 6.50
N GLN A 36 -26.73 3.39 7.48
CA GLN A 36 -27.66 4.51 7.50
C GLN A 36 -26.95 5.87 7.52
N ASN A 37 -25.79 5.96 8.18
CA ASN A 37 -24.99 7.18 8.21
C ASN A 37 -24.21 7.44 6.91
N VAL A 38 -23.86 6.39 6.15
CA VAL A 38 -23.06 6.50 4.91
C VAL A 38 -23.93 6.70 3.66
N LEU A 39 -25.15 6.17 3.62
CA LEU A 39 -26.02 6.26 2.43
C LEU A 39 -26.37 7.72 2.04
N PRO A 40 -26.74 8.64 2.96
CA PRO A 40 -27.08 10.01 2.60
C PRO A 40 -25.93 10.80 1.94
N PRO A 41 -24.69 10.86 2.50
CA PRO A 41 -23.59 11.55 1.85
C PRO A 41 -23.17 10.87 0.54
N LEU A 42 -23.27 9.54 0.44
CA LEU A 42 -22.92 8.80 -0.77
C LEU A 42 -23.90 9.08 -1.91
N ARG A 43 -25.22 9.12 -1.63
CA ARG A 43 -26.26 9.57 -2.59
C ARG A 43 -26.03 11.00 -3.05
N GLN A 44 -25.65 11.87 -2.12
CA GLN A 44 -25.36 13.27 -2.47
C GLN A 44 -24.14 13.36 -3.38
N LEU A 45 -23.10 12.57 -3.13
CA LEU A 45 -21.90 12.49 -3.96
C LEU A 45 -22.22 11.97 -5.36
N VAL A 46 -22.99 10.89 -5.52
CA VAL A 46 -23.37 10.35 -6.84
C VAL A 46 -24.25 11.35 -7.61
N LYS A 47 -25.26 11.92 -6.94
CA LYS A 47 -26.23 12.82 -7.56
C LYS A 47 -25.63 14.15 -8.01
N LYS A 48 -24.73 14.72 -7.21
CA LYS A 48 -24.14 16.05 -7.48
C LYS A 48 -22.72 15.96 -8.05
N GLY A 49 -22.08 14.80 -7.96
CA GLY A 49 -20.69 14.53 -8.32
C GLY A 49 -20.32 14.95 -9.74
N SER A 50 -21.19 14.64 -10.69
CA SER A 50 -21.02 15.00 -12.11
C SER A 50 -21.16 16.50 -12.38
N SER A 51 -21.82 17.24 -11.47
CA SER A 51 -21.99 18.70 -11.53
C SER A 51 -20.90 19.46 -10.77
N TYR A 52 -20.03 18.76 -10.03
CA TYR A 52 -18.81 19.37 -9.51
C TYR A 52 -17.87 19.60 -10.69
N SER A 53 -17.91 20.80 -11.25
CA SER A 53 -16.75 21.34 -11.96
C SER A 53 -15.61 21.37 -10.95
N ILE A 54 -14.59 20.53 -11.14
CA ILE A 54 -13.34 20.62 -10.38
C ILE A 54 -12.89 22.07 -10.52
N PRO A 55 -13.02 22.93 -9.49
CA PRO A 55 -12.66 24.32 -9.66
C PRO A 55 -11.17 24.32 -9.95
N LYS A 56 -10.75 24.97 -11.05
CA LYS A 56 -9.38 25.48 -11.10
C LYS A 56 -9.28 26.42 -9.89
N GLN A 57 -8.72 25.93 -8.79
CA GLN A 57 -8.36 26.78 -7.68
C GLN A 57 -7.22 27.67 -8.17
N VAL A 58 -7.57 28.78 -8.81
CA VAL A 58 -6.77 29.99 -8.71
C VAL A 58 -7.01 30.46 -7.29
N ILE A 59 -6.11 30.09 -6.37
CA ILE A 59 -6.14 30.59 -5.00
C ILE A 59 -5.69 32.05 -5.08
N PRO A 60 -6.55 33.05 -4.76
CA PRO A 60 -6.05 34.38 -4.44
C PRO A 60 -5.19 34.22 -3.19
N ALA A 61 -3.98 34.75 -3.19
CA ALA A 61 -3.11 34.74 -2.03
C ALA A 61 -3.85 35.31 -0.82
N GLN A 62 -4.37 34.44 0.05
CA GLN A 62 -4.94 34.85 1.32
C GLN A 62 -3.78 35.30 2.22
N PRO A 63 -3.94 36.41 2.96
CA PRO A 63 -2.93 36.85 3.91
C PRO A 63 -2.73 35.75 4.94
N LYS A 64 -1.46 35.38 5.14
CA LYS A 64 -0.99 34.42 6.14
C LYS A 64 -1.51 34.85 7.51
N GLN A 65 -2.65 34.31 7.94
CA GLN A 65 -2.96 34.26 9.35
C GLN A 65 -2.11 33.13 9.93
N GLU A 66 -1.08 33.52 10.69
CA GLU A 66 -0.30 32.65 11.54
C GLU A 66 -1.22 32.02 12.59
N HIS A 67 -1.94 30.97 12.20
CA HIS A 67 -2.39 30.01 13.18
C HIS A 67 -1.13 29.31 13.69
N ASN A 68 -0.68 29.74 14.87
CA ASN A 68 0.21 29.00 15.75
C ASN A 68 -0.48 27.69 16.20
N SER A 69 -0.77 26.81 15.25
CA SER A 69 -0.90 25.40 15.56
C SER A 69 0.50 24.94 15.92
N THR A 70 0.77 24.84 17.22
CA THR A 70 1.93 24.14 17.73
C THR A 70 1.97 22.81 16.98
N PRO A 71 3.06 22.48 16.26
CA PRO A 71 3.16 21.18 15.63
C PRO A 71 3.11 20.19 16.78
N ARG A 72 1.97 19.51 16.96
CA ARG A 72 1.94 18.23 17.66
C ARG A 72 2.79 17.32 16.78
N ARG A 73 4.11 17.40 16.99
CA ARG A 73 5.02 16.30 16.74
C ARG A 73 4.46 15.19 17.64
N HIS A 74 3.57 14.37 17.09
CA HIS A 74 3.55 12.98 17.51
C HIS A 74 4.96 12.49 17.22
N ARG A 75 5.85 12.62 18.21
CA ARG A 75 7.01 11.75 18.30
C ARG A 75 6.38 10.39 18.51
N VAL A 76 6.15 9.68 17.41
CA VAL A 76 6.04 8.23 17.45
C VAL A 76 7.33 7.79 18.10
N SER A 77 7.25 7.43 19.38
CA SER A 77 8.35 6.79 20.07
C SER A 77 8.42 5.40 19.46
N TYR A 78 9.30 5.22 18.49
CA TYR A 78 9.70 3.88 18.06
C TYR A 78 10.57 3.32 19.18
N GLU A 79 9.94 2.91 20.28
CA GLU A 79 10.63 2.05 21.23
C GLU A 79 10.95 0.76 20.49
N GLN A 80 12.23 0.56 20.23
CA GLN A 80 12.73 -0.65 19.59
C GLN A 80 12.28 -1.84 20.42
N GLU A 81 11.62 -2.81 19.80
CA GLU A 81 11.15 -4.00 20.50
C GLU A 81 12.33 -4.79 21.07
N LYS A 82 12.08 -5.52 22.17
CA LYS A 82 13.14 -6.20 22.94
C LYS A 82 13.91 -7.24 22.11
N ASN A 83 13.26 -7.85 21.13
CA ASN A 83 13.82 -8.85 20.23
C ASN A 83 14.51 -8.26 19.00
N TRP A 84 14.51 -6.93 18.83
CA TRP A 84 15.18 -6.26 17.73
C TRP A 84 16.60 -5.90 18.13
N LYS A 85 17.55 -6.17 17.24
CA LYS A 85 18.96 -5.82 17.40
C LYS A 85 19.44 -5.06 16.18
N ARG A 86 19.65 -3.76 16.35
CA ARG A 86 20.29 -2.92 15.33
C ARG A 86 21.75 -3.34 15.17
N ILE A 87 22.11 -3.86 13.99
CA ILE A 87 23.49 -4.24 13.66
C ILE A 87 24.24 -3.05 13.10
N ASN A 88 23.58 -2.25 12.26
CA ASN A 88 24.11 -1.00 11.74
C ASN A 88 22.97 -0.05 11.35
N ASN A 89 23.28 1.03 10.64
CA ASN A 89 22.27 2.03 10.28
C ASN A 89 21.17 1.52 9.35
N ASN A 90 21.45 0.48 8.56
CA ASN A 90 20.58 -0.04 7.52
C ASN A 90 20.16 -1.49 7.77
N ASN A 91 20.55 -2.10 8.90
CA ASN A 91 20.26 -3.51 9.18
C ASN A 91 19.81 -3.69 10.63
N ILE A 92 18.64 -4.31 10.78
CA ILE A 92 18.08 -4.77 12.04
C ILE A 92 17.90 -6.28 11.95
N HIS A 93 18.33 -6.97 13.00
CA HIS A 93 18.05 -8.38 13.20
C HIS A 93 16.86 -8.53 14.16
N ILE A 94 15.88 -9.34 13.81
CA ILE A 94 14.74 -9.68 14.67
C ILE A 94 14.88 -11.14 15.06
N THR A 95 14.97 -11.42 16.37
CA THR A 95 15.03 -12.80 16.87
C THR A 95 13.60 -13.30 17.08
N LEU A 96 13.22 -14.35 16.37
CA LEU A 96 11.90 -14.99 16.50
C LEU A 96 11.86 -15.92 17.72
N SER A 97 10.67 -16.38 18.09
CA SER A 97 10.49 -17.26 19.23
C SER A 97 11.24 -18.60 19.09
N SER A 98 11.44 -19.09 17.86
CA SER A 98 12.28 -20.27 17.57
C SER A 98 13.79 -20.05 17.72
N GLY A 99 14.23 -18.80 17.94
CA GLY A 99 15.64 -18.42 17.91
C GLY A 99 16.22 -18.19 16.51
N ARG A 100 15.42 -18.37 15.44
CA ARG A 100 15.79 -17.90 14.09
C ARG A 100 15.90 -16.38 14.07
N VAL A 101 16.76 -15.88 13.18
CA VAL A 101 17.03 -14.45 13.04
C VAL A 101 16.59 -13.97 11.67
N VAL A 102 15.64 -13.06 11.63
CA VAL A 102 15.22 -12.34 10.43
C VAL A 102 16.11 -11.13 10.23
N ASN A 103 16.65 -10.99 9.03
CA ASN A 103 17.46 -9.85 8.61
C ASN A 103 16.56 -8.85 7.88
N CYS A 104 16.40 -7.65 8.44
CA CYS A 104 15.63 -6.56 7.87
C CYS A 104 16.57 -5.45 7.41
N ILE A 105 16.64 -5.24 6.10
CA ILE A 105 17.65 -4.39 5.47
C ILE A 105 16.98 -3.18 4.77
N VAL A 106 17.38 -1.97 5.16
CA VAL A 106 16.97 -0.74 4.48
C VAL A 106 17.82 -0.52 3.24
N VAL A 107 17.17 -0.20 2.12
CA VAL A 107 17.82 -0.04 0.81
C VAL A 107 17.53 1.35 0.28
N ASN A 108 18.58 2.17 0.26
CA ASN A 108 18.50 3.58 -0.12
C ASN A 108 19.64 4.04 -1.03
N THR A 109 20.45 3.10 -1.55
CA THR A 109 21.46 3.39 -2.57
C THR A 109 21.27 2.48 -3.79
N PRO A 110 21.72 2.91 -4.99
CA PRO A 110 21.65 2.09 -6.19
C PRO A 110 22.39 0.75 -6.07
N GLU A 111 23.51 0.70 -5.34
CA GLU A 111 24.30 -0.52 -5.11
C GLU A 111 23.58 -1.47 -4.16
N GLY A 112 22.88 -0.93 -3.17
CA GLY A 112 21.99 -1.71 -2.32
C GLY A 112 20.88 -2.35 -3.14
N LEU A 113 20.26 -1.59 -4.04
CA LEU A 113 19.19 -2.08 -4.91
C LEU A 113 19.65 -3.24 -5.82
N GLU A 114 20.87 -3.18 -6.36
CA GLU A 114 21.40 -4.29 -7.17
C GLU A 114 21.49 -5.60 -6.40
N LYS A 115 21.95 -5.56 -5.14
CA LYS A 115 22.01 -6.75 -4.28
C LYS A 115 20.63 -7.34 -4.00
N VAL A 116 19.62 -6.46 -3.85
CA VAL A 116 18.23 -6.90 -3.69
C VAL A 116 17.75 -7.58 -4.97
N ILE A 117 18.04 -7.01 -6.15
CA ILE A 117 17.66 -7.58 -7.44
C ILE A 117 18.30 -8.95 -7.66
N GLU A 118 19.57 -9.13 -7.31
CA GLU A 118 20.23 -10.43 -7.35
C GLU A 118 19.53 -11.44 -6.44
N SER A 119 19.13 -11.02 -5.25
CA SER A 119 18.43 -11.88 -4.28
C SER A 119 17.01 -12.24 -4.77
N ILE A 120 16.28 -11.28 -5.35
CA ILE A 120 14.97 -11.49 -5.97
C ILE A 120 15.06 -12.55 -7.08
N LYS A 121 16.06 -12.45 -7.95
CA LYS A 121 16.25 -13.38 -9.08
C LYS A 121 16.58 -14.81 -8.66
N GLN A 122 17.06 -15.00 -7.43
CA GLN A 122 17.38 -16.31 -6.87
C GLN A 122 16.19 -16.92 -6.09
N ALA A 123 15.20 -16.11 -5.74
CA ALA A 123 14.04 -16.56 -5.00
C ALA A 123 12.97 -17.14 -5.93
N GLU A 124 12.36 -18.26 -5.52
CA GLU A 124 11.24 -18.86 -6.24
C GLU A 124 9.97 -18.01 -6.09
N TYR A 125 9.77 -17.47 -4.89
CA TYR A 125 8.65 -16.60 -4.53
C TYR A 125 9.17 -15.39 -3.78
N VAL A 126 8.59 -14.23 -4.10
CA VAL A 126 8.93 -12.97 -3.46
C VAL A 126 7.67 -12.34 -2.92
N THR A 127 7.59 -12.16 -1.61
CA THR A 127 6.44 -11.46 -1.01
C THR A 127 6.68 -9.96 -1.01
N PHE A 128 5.66 -9.15 -1.23
CA PHE A 128 5.78 -7.70 -1.17
C PHE A 128 4.57 -7.03 -0.54
N ASP A 129 4.83 -5.85 0.01
CA ASP A 129 3.86 -4.90 0.54
C ASP A 129 4.39 -3.47 0.32
N CYS A 130 3.55 -2.44 0.45
CA CYS A 130 4.02 -1.08 0.26
C CYS A 130 3.38 -0.04 1.19
N GLU A 131 4.15 1.02 1.44
CA GLU A 131 3.67 2.20 2.15
C GLU A 131 3.56 3.37 1.17
N PHE A 132 2.42 4.02 1.18
CA PHE A 132 2.14 5.20 0.36
C PHE A 132 1.60 6.35 1.21
N MET A 133 1.98 7.56 0.84
CA MET A 133 1.54 8.78 1.50
C MET A 133 0.36 9.38 0.74
N GLY A 134 -0.82 9.37 1.38
CA GLY A 134 -1.98 10.09 0.87
C GLY A 134 -1.77 11.61 0.97
N LEU A 135 -1.92 12.31 -0.15
CA LEU A 135 -1.83 13.77 -0.20
C LEU A 135 -3.20 14.36 -0.56
N LYS A 136 -3.60 15.43 0.14
CA LYS A 136 -4.88 16.11 -0.14
C LYS A 136 -4.86 16.68 -1.57
N ASN A 137 -5.83 16.27 -2.39
CA ASN A 137 -5.95 16.66 -3.81
C ASN A 137 -4.77 16.21 -4.71
N ALA A 138 -3.97 15.23 -4.28
CA ALA A 138 -2.95 14.63 -5.12
C ALA A 138 -3.07 13.11 -5.12
N ILE A 139 -2.45 12.49 -6.10
CA ILE A 139 -2.45 11.04 -6.23
C ILE A 139 -1.47 10.47 -5.16
N PRO A 140 -1.81 9.38 -4.43
CA PRO A 140 -0.95 8.84 -3.38
C PRO A 140 0.48 8.59 -3.85
N GLU A 141 1.46 8.93 -3.04
CA GLU A 141 2.86 8.81 -3.41
C GLU A 141 3.46 7.56 -2.77
N LEU A 142 3.95 6.62 -3.58
CA LEU A 142 4.66 5.44 -3.11
C LEU A 142 5.95 5.86 -2.37
N LYS A 143 6.11 5.44 -1.11
CA LYS A 143 7.25 5.81 -0.25
C LYS A 143 8.16 4.65 0.06
N LEU A 144 7.58 3.48 0.33
CA LEU A 144 8.33 2.29 0.70
C LEU A 144 7.80 1.09 -0.07
N LEU A 145 8.70 0.24 -0.54
CA LEU A 145 8.37 -1.09 -0.98
C LEU A 145 9.06 -2.09 -0.04
N GLN A 146 8.26 -2.88 0.66
CA GLN A 146 8.73 -3.97 1.51
C GLN A 146 8.77 -5.23 0.65
N ILE A 147 9.89 -5.95 0.68
CA ILE A 147 10.10 -7.18 -0.08
C ILE A 147 10.67 -8.22 0.86
N ALA A 148 10.13 -9.43 0.89
CA ALA A 148 10.80 -10.58 1.49
C ALA A 148 11.12 -11.61 0.41
N VAL A 149 12.37 -12.07 0.42
CA VAL A 149 12.90 -13.07 -0.53
C VAL A 149 13.08 -14.44 0.11
N SER A 150 12.95 -14.52 1.44
CA SER A 150 12.94 -15.75 2.22
C SER A 150 12.26 -15.54 3.58
N ASP A 151 12.15 -16.61 4.37
CA ASP A 151 11.63 -16.59 5.73
C ASP A 151 12.52 -15.85 6.74
N ILE A 152 13.76 -15.51 6.36
CA ILE A 152 14.76 -14.84 7.22
C ILE A 152 15.40 -13.60 6.59
N CYS A 153 14.90 -13.13 5.43
CA CYS A 153 15.48 -11.98 4.75
C CYS A 153 14.41 -11.10 4.11
N GLY A 154 14.35 -9.84 4.56
CA GLY A 154 13.48 -8.81 4.04
C GLY A 154 14.21 -7.48 3.81
N TYR A 155 13.71 -6.74 2.84
CA TYR A 155 14.23 -5.45 2.39
C TYR A 155 13.14 -4.39 2.48
N ALA A 156 13.53 -3.19 2.91
CA ALA A 156 12.71 -2.00 2.90
C ALA A 156 13.33 -1.01 1.91
N ILE A 157 12.82 -0.99 0.68
CA ILE A 157 13.32 -0.14 -0.41
C ILE A 157 12.71 1.26 -0.27
N GLN A 158 13.55 2.26 -0.02
CA GLN A 158 13.14 3.65 0.14
C GLN A 158 12.93 4.31 -1.23
N VAL A 159 11.68 4.31 -1.69
CA VAL A 159 11.28 4.73 -3.04
C VAL A 159 11.52 6.22 -3.26
N ASP A 160 11.25 7.02 -2.24
CA ASP A 160 11.43 8.48 -2.24
C ASP A 160 12.91 8.90 -2.26
N ILE A 161 13.81 8.06 -1.72
CA ILE A 161 15.27 8.32 -1.74
C ILE A 161 15.91 7.89 -3.05
N LEU A 162 15.62 6.67 -3.52
CA LEU A 162 16.19 6.15 -4.77
C LEU A 162 15.64 6.89 -5.99
N GLY A 163 14.37 7.28 -5.92
CA GLY A 163 13.69 8.00 -6.99
C GLY A 163 13.26 7.11 -8.16
N ARG A 164 12.34 7.67 -8.94
CA ARG A 164 11.66 6.99 -10.05
C ARG A 164 12.60 6.44 -11.12
N HIS A 165 13.58 7.22 -11.55
CA HIS A 165 14.45 6.85 -12.67
C HIS A 165 15.23 5.56 -12.40
N ILE A 166 15.84 5.44 -11.21
CA ILE A 166 16.61 4.26 -10.83
C ILE A 166 15.72 3.02 -10.70
N LEU A 167 14.56 3.17 -10.06
CA LEU A 167 13.64 2.06 -9.84
C LEU A 167 12.99 1.59 -11.15
N GLU A 168 12.61 2.50 -12.05
CA GLU A 168 12.08 2.14 -13.37
C GLU A 168 13.11 1.39 -14.22
N GLN A 169 14.39 1.75 -14.13
CA GLN A 169 15.44 1.07 -14.89
C GLN A 169 15.81 -0.30 -14.31
N LYS A 170 15.83 -0.42 -12.97
CA LYS A 170 16.41 -1.58 -12.31
C LYS A 170 15.38 -2.54 -11.74
N LEU A 171 14.38 -2.03 -11.02
CA LEU A 171 13.41 -2.86 -10.30
C LEU A 171 12.22 -3.25 -11.16
N LYS A 172 11.67 -2.30 -11.94
CA LYS A 172 10.50 -2.55 -12.79
C LYS A 172 10.68 -3.77 -13.73
N PRO A 173 11.81 -3.95 -14.44
CA PRO A 173 11.98 -5.11 -15.33
C PRO A 173 11.95 -6.45 -14.59
N VAL A 174 12.33 -6.46 -13.31
CA VAL A 174 12.30 -7.66 -12.47
C VAL A 174 10.88 -7.95 -11.98
N MET A 175 10.11 -6.90 -11.67
CA MET A 175 8.68 -7.02 -11.34
C MET A 175 7.84 -7.49 -12.53
N GLU A 176 8.24 -7.13 -13.75
CA GLU A 176 7.61 -7.56 -15.01
C GLU A 176 8.12 -8.91 -15.53
N SER A 177 9.11 -9.52 -14.86
CA SER A 177 9.62 -10.83 -15.27
C SER A 177 8.66 -11.95 -14.88
N LYS A 178 8.53 -12.95 -15.76
CA LYS A 178 7.79 -14.20 -15.50
C LYS A 178 8.62 -15.22 -14.72
N ASP A 179 9.92 -14.97 -14.56
CA ASP A 179 10.82 -15.85 -13.82
C ASP A 179 10.65 -15.71 -12.30
N VAL A 180 10.00 -14.63 -11.84
CA VAL A 180 9.76 -14.35 -10.43
C VAL A 180 8.26 -14.32 -10.16
N THR A 181 7.81 -15.14 -9.21
CA THR A 181 6.43 -15.08 -8.72
C THR A 181 6.35 -14.10 -7.57
N TRP A 182 5.63 -13.01 -7.77
CA TRP A 182 5.41 -11.96 -6.77
C TRP A 182 4.13 -12.25 -6.01
N ILE A 183 4.18 -12.20 -4.70
CA ILE A 183 3.07 -12.59 -3.84
C ILE A 183 2.74 -11.43 -2.91
N GLY A 184 1.47 -11.14 -2.71
CA GLY A 184 1.07 -10.20 -1.66
C GLY A 184 -0.33 -10.49 -1.16
N TRP A 185 -0.73 -9.70 -0.17
CA TRP A 185 -2.02 -9.80 0.48
C TRP A 185 -2.85 -8.55 0.20
N ALA A 186 -4.12 -8.70 -0.18
CA ALA A 186 -5.03 -7.56 -0.39
C ALA A 186 -4.52 -6.51 -1.41
N LEU A 187 -3.79 -6.95 -2.44
CA LEU A 187 -2.90 -6.13 -3.26
C LEU A 187 -3.53 -4.98 -4.06
N ARG A 188 -4.85 -4.80 -4.04
CA ARG A 188 -5.52 -3.82 -4.90
C ARG A 188 -5.00 -2.40 -4.67
N SER A 189 -4.84 -1.98 -3.42
CA SER A 189 -4.38 -0.62 -3.09
C SER A 189 -2.90 -0.45 -3.38
N ASP A 190 -2.10 -1.47 -3.09
CA ASP A 190 -0.66 -1.49 -3.32
C ASP A 190 -0.35 -1.40 -4.81
N MET A 191 -1.02 -2.24 -5.61
CA MET A 191 -0.86 -2.25 -7.06
C MET A 191 -1.26 -0.93 -7.70
N LEU A 192 -2.31 -0.27 -7.22
CA LEU A 192 -2.66 1.07 -7.71
C LEU A 192 -1.52 2.07 -7.47
N SER A 193 -0.92 2.05 -6.28
CA SER A 193 0.20 2.94 -5.93
C SER A 193 1.47 2.61 -6.73
N ILE A 194 1.76 1.32 -6.91
CA ILE A 194 2.89 0.81 -7.70
C ILE A 194 2.74 1.17 -9.19
N GLU A 195 1.57 0.92 -9.78
CA GLU A 195 1.30 1.22 -11.20
C GLU A 195 1.25 2.72 -11.47
N GLN A 196 0.82 3.53 -10.51
CA GLN A 196 0.89 4.97 -10.64
C GLN A 196 2.34 5.46 -10.64
N PHE A 197 3.21 4.82 -9.86
CA PHE A 197 4.63 5.15 -9.81
C PHE A 197 5.38 4.68 -11.07
N PHE A 198 5.24 3.40 -11.44
CA PHE A 198 5.95 2.76 -12.55
C PHE A 198 5.26 2.88 -13.92
N GLY A 199 4.02 3.33 -13.96
CA GLY A 199 3.10 3.00 -15.06
C GLY A 199 2.57 1.57 -14.96
N ALA A 200 1.64 1.21 -15.84
CA ALA A 200 1.12 -0.16 -15.91
C ALA A 200 2.26 -1.18 -16.01
N LEU A 201 2.24 -2.18 -15.13
CA LEU A 201 3.18 -3.29 -15.18
C LEU A 201 2.67 -4.33 -16.17
N LYS A 202 3.53 -4.77 -17.09
CA LYS A 202 3.17 -5.76 -18.12
C LYS A 202 3.62 -7.15 -17.69
N ASP A 203 2.84 -8.16 -18.09
CA ASP A 203 3.26 -9.57 -18.04
C ASP A 203 3.72 -10.09 -16.65
N THR A 204 3.14 -9.55 -15.58
CA THR A 204 3.58 -9.83 -14.21
C THR A 204 3.13 -11.19 -13.68
N GLY A 205 4.02 -11.89 -12.99
CA GLY A 205 3.72 -13.08 -12.18
C GLY A 205 3.14 -12.73 -10.80
N ILE A 206 2.23 -11.76 -10.70
CA ILE A 206 1.70 -11.28 -9.42
C ILE A 206 0.50 -12.13 -8.96
N LEU A 207 0.59 -12.64 -7.75
CA LEU A 207 -0.43 -13.42 -7.07
C LEU A 207 -0.95 -12.69 -5.83
N ASP A 208 -2.22 -12.31 -5.87
CA ASP A 208 -2.96 -11.80 -4.71
C ASP A 208 -3.52 -12.99 -3.92
N LEU A 209 -2.93 -13.25 -2.74
CA LEU A 209 -3.31 -14.38 -1.89
C LEU A 209 -4.74 -14.26 -1.35
N GLN A 210 -5.22 -13.04 -1.08
CA GLN A 210 -6.59 -12.85 -0.59
C GLN A 210 -7.60 -13.22 -1.67
N LYS A 211 -7.36 -12.81 -2.93
CA LYS A 211 -8.19 -13.25 -4.07
C LYS A 211 -8.11 -14.75 -4.30
N LYS A 212 -6.93 -15.35 -4.19
CA LYS A 212 -6.76 -16.81 -4.31
C LYS A 212 -7.53 -17.56 -3.23
N LEU A 213 -7.58 -17.02 -2.01
CA LEU A 213 -8.31 -17.60 -0.89
C LEU A 213 -9.81 -17.37 -0.96
N ALA A 214 -10.32 -16.43 -1.75
CA ALA A 214 -11.75 -16.15 -1.85
C ALA A 214 -12.60 -17.37 -2.29
N THR A 215 -12.00 -18.38 -2.91
CA THR A 215 -12.70 -19.64 -3.25
C THR A 215 -12.82 -20.61 -2.07
N TYR A 216 -12.09 -20.37 -0.98
CA TYR A 216 -12.04 -21.22 0.22
C TYR A 216 -12.52 -20.49 1.48
N ALA A 217 -12.30 -19.19 1.56
CA ALA A 217 -12.71 -18.33 2.65
C ALA A 217 -14.07 -17.71 2.34
N VAL A 218 -15.00 -17.81 3.28
CA VAL A 218 -16.34 -17.19 3.18
C VAL A 218 -16.29 -15.67 3.45
N GLU A 219 -15.14 -15.17 3.90
CA GLU A 219 -14.93 -13.79 4.32
C GLU A 219 -13.59 -13.26 3.81
N GLU A 220 -13.51 -11.94 3.65
CA GLU A 220 -12.25 -11.23 3.48
C GLU A 220 -11.56 -11.07 4.84
N LEU A 221 -10.28 -11.45 4.90
CA LEU A 221 -9.49 -11.38 6.13
C LEU A 221 -8.43 -10.27 6.01
N ASN A 222 -8.23 -9.51 7.08
CA ASN A 222 -6.99 -8.74 7.21
C ASN A 222 -5.80 -9.70 7.38
N LEU A 223 -4.58 -9.21 7.11
CA LEU A 223 -3.38 -10.03 7.13
C LEU A 223 -3.19 -10.76 8.47
N HIS A 224 -3.41 -10.08 9.59
CA HIS A 224 -3.26 -10.68 10.91
C HIS A 224 -4.22 -11.87 11.14
N ALA A 225 -5.50 -11.70 10.79
CA ALA A 225 -6.50 -12.75 10.89
C ALA A 225 -6.21 -13.93 9.93
N ALA A 226 -5.74 -13.63 8.72
CA ALA A 226 -5.34 -14.64 7.75
C ALA A 226 -4.15 -15.47 8.24
N MET A 227 -3.15 -14.80 8.82
CA MET A 227 -1.98 -15.44 9.42
C MET A 227 -2.40 -16.37 10.56
N ALA A 228 -3.23 -15.89 11.49
CA ALA A 228 -3.73 -16.71 12.60
C ALA A 228 -4.51 -17.95 12.13
N LYS A 229 -5.26 -17.83 11.02
CA LYS A 229 -6.14 -18.90 10.52
C LYS A 229 -5.44 -19.93 9.64
N TYR A 230 -4.53 -19.48 8.77
CA TYR A 230 -3.94 -20.32 7.72
C TYR A 230 -2.43 -20.54 7.89
N ALA A 231 -1.80 -19.79 8.79
CA ALA A 231 -0.37 -19.84 9.04
C ALA A 231 -0.09 -19.89 10.55
N SER A 232 -0.91 -20.64 11.31
CA SER A 232 -0.79 -20.77 12.77
C SER A 232 0.57 -21.32 13.22
N ASP A 233 1.22 -22.09 12.34
CA ASP A 233 2.52 -22.69 12.61
C ASP A 233 3.69 -21.76 12.22
N TRP A 234 3.39 -20.58 11.66
CA TRP A 234 4.42 -19.59 11.37
C TRP A 234 4.85 -18.92 12.67
N ASP A 235 6.16 -18.82 12.79
CA ASP A 235 6.80 -18.27 13.97
C ASP A 235 6.57 -16.77 14.04
N VAL A 236 5.82 -16.34 15.05
CA VAL A 236 5.49 -14.94 15.31
C VAL A 236 6.48 -14.31 16.30
N TRP A 237 6.73 -13.01 16.14
CA TRP A 237 7.71 -12.22 16.88
C TRP A 237 7.29 -11.91 18.32
#